data_AF-A0A2A2RYA5-F1
#
_entry.id   AF-A0A2A2RYA5-F1
#
_cell.length_a   1.000
_cell.length_b   1.000
_cell.length_c   1.000
_cell.angle_alpha   90.00
_cell.angle_beta   90.00
_cell.angle_gamma   90.00
#
_symmetry.space_group_name_H-M   'P 1'
#
loop_
_entity.id
_entity.type
_entity.pdbx_description
1 polymer ?
#
loop_
_entity_poly.entity_id
_entity_poly.type
_entity_poly.pdbx_seq_one_letter_code
_entity_poly.pdbx_strand_id
1 'polypeptide(L)' 'MAASIAPAPPSTPATQAPAPKAAKAPATRSHVVKSGDTPATIARQHNVKVESLLIANPGLDPKRLKIGQTLAVPAP' A
#
# COMPACT_ATOMS: atom_id res chain seq x y z
N MET A 1 -34.31 -26.38 13.88
CA MET A 1 -32.91 -26.78 13.62
C MET A 1 -32.78 -27.16 12.16
N ALA A 2 -31.99 -26.41 11.38
CA ALA A 2 -31.12 -26.85 10.28
C ALA A 2 -30.80 -25.68 9.33
N ALA A 3 -29.49 -25.38 9.26
CA ALA A 3 -28.71 -24.77 8.18
C ALA A 3 -29.31 -23.62 7.33
N SER A 4 -28.68 -22.45 7.38
CA SER A 4 -27.68 -22.14 6.35
C SER A 4 -26.83 -20.92 6.72
N ILE A 5 -25.59 -21.00 6.27
CA ILE A 5 -24.41 -20.17 6.53
C ILE A 5 -24.29 -19.04 5.49
N ALA A 6 -23.81 -17.88 5.97
CA ALA A 6 -23.22 -16.71 5.29
C ALA A 6 -24.12 -15.83 4.38
N PRO A 7 -24.04 -14.51 4.61
CA PRO A 7 -23.26 -13.69 3.68
C PRO A 7 -21.96 -13.21 4.33
N ALA A 8 -20.92 -13.07 3.50
CA ALA A 8 -19.64 -12.50 3.86
C ALA A 8 -19.81 -11.15 4.59
N PRO A 9 -18.93 -10.80 5.55
CA PRO A 9 -18.87 -9.41 5.97
C PRO A 9 -18.65 -8.55 4.72
N PRO A 10 -19.34 -7.41 4.56
CA PRO A 10 -18.89 -6.43 3.58
C PRO A 10 -17.45 -6.09 3.99
N SER A 11 -16.48 -6.50 3.18
CA SER A 11 -15.19 -5.83 3.17
C SER A 11 -15.52 -4.43 2.68
N THR A 12 -15.84 -3.55 3.61
CA THR A 12 -15.92 -2.12 3.34
C THR A 12 -14.61 -1.76 2.65
N PRO A 13 -14.65 -1.26 1.41
CA PRO A 13 -13.46 -0.68 0.82
C PRO A 13 -13.08 0.46 1.75
N ALA A 14 -11.93 0.34 2.41
CA ALA A 14 -11.34 1.47 3.10
C ALA A 14 -11.14 2.57 2.04
N THR A 15 -12.07 3.52 2.05
CA THR A 15 -11.97 4.91 1.66
C THR A 15 -10.72 5.24 0.85
N GLN A 16 -10.82 5.08 -0.47
CA GLN A 16 -9.97 5.85 -1.38
C GLN A 16 -10.72 7.12 -1.79
N ALA A 17 -10.00 8.24 -1.67
CA ALA A 17 -10.25 9.62 -2.15
C ALA A 17 -10.82 10.61 -1.11
N PRO A 18 -10.31 11.86 -1.04
CA PRO A 18 -9.83 12.66 -2.19
C PRO A 18 -8.46 13.39 -2.02
N ALA A 19 -7.82 13.69 -3.16
CA ALA A 19 -6.77 14.73 -3.32
C ALA A 19 -7.37 16.16 -3.08
N PRO A 20 -6.63 17.30 -3.03
CA PRO A 20 -5.26 17.60 -3.48
C PRO A 20 -4.49 18.63 -2.58
N LYS A 21 -3.33 19.11 -3.06
CA LYS A 21 -2.79 20.49 -2.94
C LYS A 21 -1.35 20.59 -2.41
N ALA A 22 -0.55 21.22 -3.25
CA ALA A 22 0.85 21.57 -3.07
C ALA A 22 1.16 22.18 -1.69
N ALA A 23 2.09 21.56 -0.98
CA ALA A 23 3.04 22.26 -0.14
C ALA A 23 4.36 21.50 -0.23
N LYS A 24 5.43 22.23 -0.55
CA LYS A 24 6.81 21.76 -0.62
C LYS A 24 7.23 21.19 0.74
N ALA A 25 7.01 19.90 0.92
CA ALA A 25 7.63 19.05 1.93
C ALA A 25 8.16 17.83 1.19
N PRO A 26 9.23 17.16 1.64
CA PRO A 26 9.71 15.93 1.00
C PRO A 26 8.53 14.96 0.92
N ALA A 27 8.02 14.76 -0.29
CA ALA A 27 6.69 14.20 -0.51
C ALA A 27 6.74 12.68 -0.33
N THR A 28 6.70 12.21 0.91
CA THR A 28 6.45 10.80 1.19
C THR A 28 5.06 10.46 0.67
N ARG A 29 5.00 9.58 -0.33
CA ARG A 29 3.78 9.21 -1.03
C ARG A 29 3.25 7.91 -0.44
N SER A 30 1.98 7.89 -0.01
CA SER A 30 1.35 6.67 0.48
C SER A 30 0.89 5.80 -0.69
N HIS A 31 1.40 4.58 -0.80
CA HIS A 31 0.99 3.58 -1.81
C HIS A 31 0.24 2.43 -1.15
N VAL A 32 -1.00 2.19 -1.57
CA VAL A 32 -1.75 1.01 -1.12
C VAL A 32 -1.39 -0.16 -2.01
N VAL A 33 -0.83 -1.21 -1.42
CA VAL A 33 -0.43 -2.44 -2.10
C VAL A 33 -1.64 -3.10 -2.74
N LYS A 34 -1.54 -3.39 -4.04
CA LYS A 34 -2.55 -4.14 -4.80
C LYS A 34 -2.07 -5.57 -5.07
N SER A 35 -3.00 -6.43 -5.49
CA SER A 35 -2.64 -7.79 -5.91
C SER A 35 -1.64 -7.73 -7.08
N GLY A 36 -0.50 -8.42 -6.93
CA GLY A 36 0.59 -8.39 -7.90
C GLY A 36 1.60 -7.26 -7.71
N ASP A 37 1.39 -6.34 -6.77
CA ASP A 37 2.42 -5.38 -6.39
C ASP A 37 3.56 -6.07 -5.65
N THR A 38 4.78 -5.71 -6.04
CA THR A 38 6.01 -6.11 -5.37
C THR A 38 6.77 -4.84 -5.00
N PRO A 39 7.65 -4.88 -3.99
CA PRO A 39 8.51 -3.75 -3.66
C PRO A 39 9.31 -3.27 -4.88
N ALA A 40 9.75 -4.20 -5.74
CA ALA A 40 10.46 -3.87 -6.96
C ALA A 40 9.58 -3.12 -7.97
N THR A 41 8.32 -3.54 -8.18
CA THR A 41 7.40 -2.84 -9.09
C THR A 41 6.93 -1.50 -8.53
N ILE A 42 6.67 -1.41 -7.22
CA ILE A 42 6.33 -0.16 -6.54
C ILE A 42 7.50 0.82 -6.61
N ALA A 43 8.71 0.37 -6.23
CA ALA A 43 9.89 1.20 -6.25
C ALA A 43 10.18 1.74 -7.67
N ARG A 44 10.06 0.89 -8.70
CA ARG A 44 10.17 1.33 -10.11
C ARG A 44 9.09 2.33 -10.51
N GLN A 45 7.82 2.11 -10.14
CA GLN A 45 6.72 3.02 -10.45
C GLN A 45 6.91 4.40 -9.83
N HIS A 46 7.45 4.47 -8.62
CA HIS A 46 7.71 5.72 -7.91
C HIS A 46 9.14 6.26 -8.11
N ASN A 47 9.94 5.61 -8.96
CA ASN A 47 11.32 5.97 -9.29
C ASN A 47 12.26 6.03 -8.07
N VAL A 48 12.05 5.13 -7.12
CA VAL A 48 12.81 5.04 -5.86
C VAL A 48 13.56 3.72 -5.77
N LYS A 49 14.52 3.63 -4.85
CA LYS A 49 15.21 2.37 -4.57
C LYS A 49 14.34 1.48 -3.68
N VAL A 50 14.36 0.18 -3.96
CA VAL A 50 13.75 -0.84 -3.09
C VAL A 50 14.31 -0.70 -1.68
N GLU A 51 15.62 -0.50 -1.54
CA GLU A 51 16.25 -0.26 -0.23
C GLU A 51 15.65 0.94 0.51
N SER A 52 15.48 2.09 -0.15
CA SER A 52 14.84 3.27 0.46
C SER A 52 13.38 2.98 0.87
N LEU A 53 12.67 2.16 0.09
CA LEU A 53 11.32 1.70 0.44
C LEU A 53 11.33 0.80 1.69
N LEU A 54 12.30 -0.12 1.83
CA LEU A 54 12.44 -0.96 3.03
C LEU A 54 12.85 -0.14 4.26
N ILE A 55 13.78 0.82 4.10
CA ILE A 55 14.20 1.72 5.18
C ILE A 55 13.02 2.56 5.68
N ALA A 56 12.19 3.07 4.76
CA ALA A 56 10.99 3.84 5.11
C ALA A 56 9.89 2.98 5.75
N ASN A 57 9.90 1.67 5.53
CA ASN A 57 8.91 0.73 6.05
C ASN A 57 9.61 -0.43 6.80
N PRO A 58 10.16 -0.16 8.00
CA PRO A 58 10.84 -1.20 8.79
C PRO A 58 9.87 -2.35 9.09
N GLY A 59 10.29 -3.59 8.79
CA GLY A 59 9.43 -4.78 8.89
C GLY A 59 8.59 -5.07 7.64
N LEU A 60 8.74 -4.29 6.56
CA LEU A 60 8.23 -4.67 5.25
C LEU A 60 8.95 -5.92 4.76
N ASP A 61 8.20 -6.99 4.60
CA ASP A 61 8.71 -8.21 4.01
C ASP A 61 8.48 -8.18 2.48
N PRO A 62 9.52 -8.05 1.64
CA PRO A 62 9.36 -7.89 0.21
C PRO A 62 8.70 -9.08 -0.49
N LYS A 63 8.74 -10.26 0.17
CA LYS A 63 8.11 -11.50 -0.28
C LYS A 63 6.71 -11.70 0.29
N ARG A 64 6.27 -10.88 1.25
CA ARG A 64 4.96 -11.00 1.94
C ARG A 64 4.24 -9.66 2.03
N LEU A 65 4.13 -8.97 0.91
CA LEU A 65 3.28 -7.78 0.81
C LEU A 65 1.81 -8.17 1.02
N LYS A 66 1.14 -7.51 1.97
CA LYS A 66 -0.30 -7.69 2.19
C LYS A 66 -1.06 -6.75 1.26
N ILE A 67 -1.97 -7.31 0.47
CA ILE A 67 -2.88 -6.52 -0.36
C ILE A 67 -3.74 -5.65 0.57
N GLY A 68 -3.85 -4.36 0.26
CA GLY A 68 -4.51 -3.36 1.11
C GLY A 68 -3.60 -2.73 2.17
N GLN A 69 -2.34 -3.15 2.28
CA GLN A 69 -1.37 -2.50 3.16
C GLN A 69 -0.94 -1.14 2.58
N THR A 70 -0.88 -0.13 3.43
CA THR A 70 -0.35 1.19 3.07
C THR A 70 1.16 1.21 3.28
N LEU A 71 1.91 1.60 2.25
CA LEU A 71 3.36 1.77 2.27
C LEU A 71 3.74 3.23 2.13
N ALA A 72 4.70 3.65 2.94
CA ALA A 72 5.32 4.96 2.81
C ALA A 72 6.40 4.90 1.73
N VAL A 73 6.16 5.52 0.58
CA VAL A 73 7.13 5.61 -0.50
C VAL A 73 7.87 6.94 -0.38
N PRO A 74 9.15 6.98 0.04
CA PRO A 74 9.91 8.22 0.08
C PRO A 74 10.11 8.74 -1.36
N ALA A 75 9.91 10.03 -1.61
CA ALA A 75 10.30 10.62 -2.89
C ALA A 75 11.83 10.56 -3.06
N PRO A 76 12.35 10.46 -4.30
CA PRO A 76 13.78 10.46 -4.58
C PRO A 76 14.46 11.77 -4.19
#